data_AF-A0A101G7J7-F1
#
_entry.id   AF-A0A101G7J7-F1
#
_cell.length_a   1.000
_cell.length_b   1.000
_cell.length_c   1.000
_cell.angle_alpha   90.00
_cell.angle_beta   90.00
_cell.angle_gamma   90.00
#
_symmetry.space_group_name_H-M   'P 1'
#
loop_
_entity.id
_entity.type
_entity.pdbx_description
1 polymer ?
#
loop_
_entity_poly.entity_id
_entity_poly.type
_entity_poly.pdbx_seq_one_letter_code
_entity_poly.pdbx_strand_id
1 'polypeptide(L)'
;LGFPIIRGIVSLFESMKIGMETLQFSADHAMPEPEKKKNSFLEKVYNSLTLLVSFALAIGLFAVLPLWLTTKFFAIEKTAWLFNLVAGLFRIFFFLVYLLLISRMKDIKRLFEYHGAEHKTVFAFEHGRDMTLENIRPFSTFHPRCGTSFLFVTLINAIIMYSVIDSVIIAFYGPMSLAARLLVHLPLIPLVMGVGYEVLKWTSRHMNNPRIGWMTKPGLWLQRITTSSPDDDQIECALTALRTAFDSEWEKYTGKEYIAEAVD
;
A
#
# COMPACT_ATOMS: atom_id res chain seq x y z
N LEU A 1 0.66 -1.97 21.31
CA LEU A 1 -0.61 -1.19 21.36
C LEU A 1 -1.79 -2.15 21.54
N GLY A 2 -2.58 -2.04 22.62
CA GLY A 2 -3.64 -3.02 22.96
C GLY A 2 -4.95 -2.93 22.16
N PHE A 3 -5.16 -1.84 21.40
CA PHE A 3 -6.37 -1.64 20.58
C PHE A 3 -6.06 -1.93 19.10
N PRO A 4 -6.66 -2.97 18.49
CA PRO A 4 -6.30 -3.42 17.13
C PRO A 4 -6.36 -2.32 16.06
N ILE A 5 -7.46 -1.57 15.97
CA ILE A 5 -7.63 -0.52 14.95
C ILE A 5 -6.61 0.61 15.14
N ILE A 6 -6.39 1.05 16.38
CA ILE A 6 -5.43 2.11 16.70
C ILE A 6 -4.01 1.65 16.37
N ARG A 7 -3.66 0.40 16.69
CA ARG A 7 -2.39 -0.21 16.28
C ARG A 7 -2.22 -0.13 14.76
N GLY A 8 -3.20 -0.58 13.98
CA GLY A 8 -3.11 -0.52 12.52
C GLY A 8 -2.90 0.88 11.97
N ILE A 9 -3.57 1.89 12.54
CA ILE A 9 -3.36 3.30 12.17
C ILE A 9 -1.93 3.76 12.47
N VAL A 10 -1.46 3.51 13.69
CA VAL A 10 -0.13 3.94 14.16
C VAL A 10 0.97 3.24 13.35
N SER A 11 0.92 1.91 13.23
CA SER A 11 1.93 1.13 12.51
C SER A 11 2.04 1.55 11.04
N LEU A 12 0.91 1.89 10.40
CA LEU A 12 0.90 2.37 9.02
C LEU A 12 1.51 3.77 8.89
N PHE A 13 1.18 4.66 9.82
CA PHE A 13 1.75 6.01 9.83
C PHE A 13 3.26 5.98 10.05
N GLU A 14 3.74 5.16 11.00
CA GLU A 14 5.17 4.95 11.26
C GLU A 14 5.87 4.37 10.04
N SER A 15 5.32 3.32 9.43
CA SER A 15 5.89 2.70 8.23
C SER A 15 5.94 3.67 7.05
N MET A 16 4.89 4.47 6.84
CA MET A 16 4.85 5.48 5.77
C MET A 16 5.87 6.59 6.02
N LYS A 17 6.01 7.05 7.27
CA LYS A 17 6.99 8.08 7.65
C LYS A 17 8.41 7.59 7.37
N ILE A 18 8.77 6.41 7.89
CA ILE A 18 10.10 5.81 7.69
C ILE A 18 10.36 5.58 6.20
N GLY A 19 9.36 5.07 5.47
CA GLY A 19 9.47 4.85 4.02
C GLY A 19 9.72 6.14 3.25
N MET A 20 8.97 7.22 3.51
CA MET A 20 9.18 8.52 2.86
C MET A 20 10.53 9.14 3.21
N GLU A 21 10.93 9.08 4.49
CA GLU A 21 12.24 9.58 4.93
C GLU A 21 13.40 8.84 4.26
N THR A 22 13.29 7.50 4.15
CA THR A 22 14.34 6.66 3.52
C THR A 22 14.39 6.85 2.00
N LEU A 23 13.24 7.01 1.34
CA LEU A 23 13.18 7.34 -0.09
C LEU A 23 13.80 8.71 -0.37
N GLN A 24 13.48 9.71 0.46
CA GLN A 24 14.06 11.04 0.33
C GLN A 24 15.58 10.99 0.57
N PHE A 25 16.03 10.29 1.61
CA PHE A 25 17.45 10.08 1.87
C PHE A 25 18.16 9.45 0.66
N SER A 26 17.57 8.42 0.05
CA SER A 26 18.15 7.75 -1.12
C SER A 26 18.19 8.67 -2.34
N ALA A 27 17.13 9.45 -2.57
CA ALA A 27 17.08 10.43 -3.65
C ALA A 27 18.14 11.51 -3.47
N ASP A 28 18.29 12.04 -2.25
CA ASP A 28 19.29 13.05 -1.93
C ASP A 28 20.71 12.50 -2.15
N HIS A 29 20.97 11.24 -1.79
CA HIS A 29 22.29 10.63 -2.01
C HIS A 29 22.60 10.32 -3.47
N ALA A 30 21.58 10.01 -4.28
CA ALA A 30 21.72 9.79 -5.71
C ALA A 30 21.95 11.09 -6.51
N MET A 31 21.61 12.27 -5.94
CA MET A 31 21.81 13.56 -6.60
C MET A 31 23.29 13.98 -6.65
N PRO A 32 23.77 14.50 -7.80
CA PRO A 32 25.10 15.10 -7.92
C PRO A 32 25.34 16.26 -6.92
N GLU A 33 26.55 16.35 -6.37
CA GLU A 33 27.04 17.45 -5.51
C GLU A 33 26.64 18.88 -5.95
N PRO A 34 26.77 19.28 -7.23
CA PRO A 34 26.38 20.63 -7.67
C PRO A 34 24.86 20.91 -7.62
N GLU A 35 24.01 19.88 -7.61
CA GLU A 35 22.55 20.03 -7.48
C GLU A 35 22.10 20.10 -6.01
N LYS A 36 22.81 19.43 -5.09
CA LYS A 36 22.53 19.49 -3.63
C LYS A 36 22.61 20.90 -3.02
N LYS A 37 23.44 21.78 -3.60
CA LYS A 37 23.67 23.14 -3.08
C LYS A 37 22.67 24.18 -3.57
N LYS A 38 21.70 23.81 -4.43
CA LYS A 38 20.74 24.74 -5.03
C LYS A 38 19.54 25.13 -4.14
N ASN A 39 19.59 24.83 -2.84
CA ASN A 39 18.62 25.12 -1.78
C ASN A 39 18.21 26.61 -1.65
N SER A 40 17.55 27.14 -2.67
CA SER A 40 16.98 28.48 -2.74
C SER A 40 15.56 28.45 -2.19
N PHE A 41 15.08 29.59 -1.66
CA PHE A 41 13.68 29.77 -1.27
C PHE A 41 12.71 29.38 -2.39
N LEU A 42 13.09 29.63 -3.65
CA LEU A 42 12.29 29.25 -4.83
C LEU A 42 12.12 27.74 -5.00
N GLU A 43 13.14 26.95 -4.68
CA GLU A 43 13.09 25.49 -4.78
C GLU A 43 12.15 24.91 -3.71
N LYS A 44 12.19 25.45 -2.48
CA LYS A 44 11.26 25.08 -1.41
C LYS A 44 9.81 25.38 -1.78
N VAL A 45 9.55 26.54 -2.39
CA VAL A 45 8.22 26.93 -2.87
C VAL A 45 7.76 25.99 -3.99
N TYR A 46 8.63 25.69 -4.95
CA TYR A 46 8.33 24.77 -6.06
C TYR A 46 8.01 23.35 -5.56
N ASN A 47 8.81 22.80 -4.64
CA ASN A 47 8.59 21.47 -4.07
C ASN A 47 7.28 21.43 -3.27
N SER A 48 6.99 22.47 -2.49
CA SER A 48 5.73 22.57 -1.72
C SER A 48 4.51 22.66 -2.64
N LEU A 49 4.60 23.44 -3.72
CA LEU A 49 3.53 23.54 -4.71
C LEU A 49 3.32 22.22 -5.45
N THR A 50 4.41 21.55 -5.83
CA THR A 50 4.35 20.23 -6.49
C THR A 50 3.67 19.22 -5.59
N LEU A 51 4.05 19.16 -4.31
CA LEU A 51 3.42 18.30 -3.31
C LEU A 51 1.92 18.59 -3.17
N LEU A 52 1.54 19.86 -3.06
CA LEU A 52 0.14 20.28 -2.97
C LEU A 52 -0.66 19.84 -4.21
N VAL A 53 -0.12 20.05 -5.41
CA VAL A 53 -0.74 19.65 -6.67
C VAL A 53 -0.87 18.13 -6.74
N SER A 54 0.15 17.37 -6.35
CA SER A 54 0.11 15.90 -6.29
C SER A 54 -0.98 15.40 -5.35
N PHE A 55 -1.12 15.98 -4.16
CA PHE A 55 -2.20 15.62 -3.22
C PHE A 55 -3.57 15.99 -3.77
N ALA A 56 -3.73 17.18 -4.36
CA ALA A 56 -4.98 17.61 -4.96
C ALA A 56 -5.41 16.68 -6.12
N LEU A 57 -4.45 16.29 -6.97
CA LEU A 57 -4.68 15.31 -8.04
C LEU A 57 -5.05 13.93 -7.49
N ALA A 58 -4.38 13.46 -6.43
CA ALA A 58 -4.70 12.19 -5.80
C ALA A 58 -6.12 12.17 -5.21
N ILE A 59 -6.50 13.21 -4.46
CA ILE A 59 -7.86 13.36 -3.91
C ILE A 59 -8.88 13.48 -5.04
N GLY A 60 -8.58 14.28 -6.06
CA GLY A 60 -9.42 14.45 -7.24
C GLY A 60 -9.69 13.12 -7.95
N LEU A 61 -8.64 12.35 -8.23
CA LEU A 61 -8.70 11.11 -8.99
C LEU A 61 -9.29 9.94 -8.21
N PHE A 62 -8.94 9.77 -6.93
CA PHE A 62 -9.28 8.57 -6.16
C PHE A 62 -10.43 8.75 -5.16
N ALA A 63 -10.77 9.99 -4.79
CA ALA A 63 -11.90 10.26 -3.90
C ALA A 63 -13.05 10.94 -4.65
N VAL A 64 -12.80 12.09 -5.29
CA VAL A 64 -13.85 12.92 -5.89
C VAL A 64 -14.40 12.30 -7.17
N LEU A 65 -13.53 11.93 -8.11
CA LEU A 65 -13.94 11.45 -9.44
C LEU A 65 -14.83 10.19 -9.38
N PRO A 66 -14.52 9.14 -8.59
CA PRO A 66 -15.37 7.94 -8.51
C PRO A 66 -16.78 8.27 -7.99
N LEU A 67 -16.88 9.12 -6.96
CA LEU A 67 -18.15 9.52 -6.37
C LEU A 67 -18.94 10.41 -7.33
N TRP A 68 -18.27 11.34 -8.02
CA TRP A 68 -18.88 12.21 -9.02
C TRP A 68 -19.42 11.42 -10.21
N LEU A 69 -18.65 10.48 -10.76
CA LEU A 69 -19.10 9.61 -11.84
C LEU A 69 -20.30 8.76 -11.43
N THR A 70 -20.27 8.20 -10.22
CA THR A 70 -21.39 7.43 -9.69
C THR A 70 -22.64 8.29 -9.61
N THR A 71 -22.54 9.49 -9.02
CA THR A 71 -23.67 10.43 -8.90
C THR A 71 -24.18 10.90 -10.26
N LYS A 72 -23.28 11.18 -11.21
CA LYS A 72 -23.66 11.76 -12.50
C LYS A 72 -24.32 10.76 -13.45
N PHE A 73 -23.86 9.50 -13.43
CA PHE A 73 -24.28 8.48 -14.39
C PHE A 73 -25.22 7.42 -13.80
N PHE A 74 -25.29 7.29 -12.47
CA PHE A 74 -26.09 6.28 -11.80
C PHE A 74 -26.99 6.97 -10.77
N ALA A 75 -28.30 7.00 -11.03
CA ALA A 75 -29.31 7.57 -10.12
C ALA A 75 -29.61 6.64 -8.92
N ILE A 76 -28.57 6.31 -8.16
CA ILE A 76 -28.56 5.29 -7.09
C ILE A 76 -28.14 5.87 -5.74
N GLU A 77 -28.20 7.19 -5.57
CA GLU A 77 -27.72 7.88 -4.36
C GLU A 77 -28.54 7.53 -3.11
N LYS A 78 -29.76 7.01 -3.30
CA LYS A 78 -30.64 6.56 -2.21
C LYS A 78 -30.26 5.17 -1.68
N THR A 79 -29.54 4.36 -2.46
CA THR A 79 -29.17 2.99 -2.10
C THR A 79 -27.68 2.93 -1.71
N ALA A 80 -27.40 3.12 -0.42
CA ALA A 80 -26.04 3.22 0.12
C ALA A 80 -25.09 2.11 -0.36
N TRP A 81 -25.54 0.84 -0.30
CA TRP A 81 -24.76 -0.31 -0.74
C TRP A 81 -24.43 -0.29 -2.23
N LEU A 82 -25.43 -0.02 -3.07
CA LEU A 82 -25.24 -0.01 -4.52
C LEU A 82 -24.36 1.18 -4.94
N PHE A 83 -24.58 2.35 -4.35
CA PHE A 83 -23.77 3.54 -4.59
C PHE A 83 -22.30 3.28 -4.25
N ASN A 84 -22.01 2.79 -3.04
CA ASN A 84 -20.63 2.57 -2.60
C ASN A 84 -19.96 1.39 -3.33
N LEU A 85 -20.73 0.39 -3.76
CA LEU A 85 -20.21 -0.65 -4.64
C LEU A 85 -19.76 -0.06 -5.99
N VAL A 86 -20.61 0.71 -6.67
CA VAL A 86 -20.28 1.30 -7.99
C VAL A 86 -19.13 2.31 -7.86
N ALA A 87 -19.19 3.21 -6.88
CA ALA A 87 -18.09 4.16 -6.62
C ALA A 87 -16.78 3.44 -6.25
N GLY A 88 -16.88 2.36 -5.49
CA GLY A 88 -15.77 1.47 -5.17
C GLY A 88 -15.14 0.81 -6.38
N LEU A 89 -15.97 0.29 -7.30
CA LEU A 89 -15.52 -0.30 -8.55
C LEU A 89 -14.83 0.74 -9.44
N PHE A 90 -15.35 1.97 -9.54
CA PHE A 90 -14.64 3.06 -10.22
C PHE A 90 -13.29 3.37 -9.58
N ARG A 91 -13.22 3.41 -8.24
CA ARG A 91 -11.97 3.65 -7.53
C ARG A 91 -10.93 2.56 -7.81
N ILE A 92 -11.33 1.29 -7.73
CA ILE A 92 -10.47 0.15 -8.08
C ILE A 92 -10.03 0.24 -9.54
N PHE A 93 -10.95 0.55 -10.45
CA PHE A 93 -10.64 0.71 -11.87
C PHE A 93 -9.58 1.80 -12.09
N PHE A 94 -9.77 3.01 -11.56
CA PHE A 94 -8.79 4.09 -11.71
C PHE A 94 -7.46 3.74 -11.05
N PHE A 95 -7.47 3.08 -9.90
CA PHE A 95 -6.26 2.63 -9.23
C PHE A 95 -5.46 1.64 -10.09
N LEU A 96 -6.14 0.65 -10.69
CA LEU A 96 -5.49 -0.32 -11.57
C LEU A 96 -4.98 0.34 -12.85
N VAL A 97 -5.76 1.21 -13.48
CA VAL A 97 -5.34 1.96 -14.67
C VAL A 97 -4.12 2.82 -14.35
N TYR A 98 -4.16 3.56 -13.24
CA TYR A 98 -3.04 4.38 -12.78
C TYR A 98 -1.77 3.54 -12.60
N LEU A 99 -1.86 2.41 -11.87
CA LEU A 99 -0.73 1.51 -11.67
C LEU A 99 -0.17 0.96 -12.99
N LEU A 100 -1.04 0.56 -13.92
CA LEU A 100 -0.63 0.06 -15.24
C LEU A 100 0.02 1.13 -16.13
N LEU A 101 -0.31 2.41 -15.92
CA LEU A 101 0.31 3.51 -16.65
C LEU A 101 1.69 3.81 -16.07
N ILE A 102 1.80 3.99 -14.74
CA ILE A 102 3.08 4.32 -14.11
C ILE A 102 4.07 3.15 -14.18
N SER A 103 3.59 1.90 -14.17
CA SER A 103 4.46 0.71 -14.31
C SER A 103 5.20 0.65 -15.65
N ARG A 104 4.83 1.49 -16.61
CA ARG A 104 5.57 1.61 -17.88
C ARG A 104 6.75 2.57 -17.82
N MET A 105 6.84 3.42 -16.80
CA MET A 105 7.94 4.35 -16.58
C MET A 105 9.20 3.57 -16.14
N LYS A 106 10.37 3.93 -16.66
CA LYS A 106 11.63 3.21 -16.41
C LYS A 106 11.97 3.15 -14.91
N ASP A 107 11.86 4.29 -14.22
CA ASP A 107 12.21 4.38 -12.80
C ASP A 107 11.25 3.56 -11.93
N ILE A 108 9.96 3.52 -12.27
CA ILE A 108 8.96 2.72 -11.57
C ILE A 108 9.16 1.23 -11.82
N LYS A 109 9.56 0.82 -13.03
CA LYS A 109 9.95 -0.58 -13.29
C LYS A 109 11.12 -1.00 -12.41
N ARG A 110 12.16 -0.15 -12.34
CA ARG A 110 13.33 -0.40 -11.47
C ARG A 110 12.92 -0.52 -10.00
N LEU A 111 12.01 0.34 -9.54
CA LEU A 111 11.44 0.25 -8.19
C LEU A 111 10.71 -1.08 -7.96
N PHE A 112 9.90 -1.55 -8.92
CA PHE A 112 9.20 -2.84 -8.81
C PHE A 112 10.13 -4.06 -8.88
N GLU A 113 11.29 -3.94 -9.51
CA GLU A 113 12.34 -4.96 -9.44
C GLU A 113 12.97 -5.02 -8.03
N TYR A 114 13.34 -3.88 -7.43
CA TYR A 114 13.82 -3.83 -6.04
C TYR A 114 12.78 -4.37 -5.05
N HIS A 115 11.50 -4.10 -5.28
CA HIS A 115 10.41 -4.69 -4.51
C HIS A 115 10.34 -6.22 -4.68
N GLY A 116 10.54 -6.73 -5.90
CA GLY A 116 10.68 -8.16 -6.14
C GLY A 116 11.89 -8.77 -5.42
N ALA A 117 13.02 -8.06 -5.34
CA ALA A 117 14.20 -8.49 -4.58
C ALA A 117 13.92 -8.60 -3.09
N GLU A 118 13.22 -7.62 -2.50
CA GLU A 118 12.80 -7.65 -1.10
C GLU A 118 11.91 -8.87 -0.82
N HIS A 119 10.87 -9.09 -1.63
CA HIS A 119 10.00 -10.26 -1.47
C HIS A 119 10.75 -11.59 -1.54
N LYS A 120 11.66 -11.77 -2.51
CA LYS A 120 12.45 -13.00 -2.62
C LYS A 120 13.36 -13.20 -1.43
N THR A 121 14.00 -12.13 -0.96
CA THR A 121 14.91 -12.15 0.19
C THR A 121 14.17 -12.49 1.47
N VAL A 122 13.03 -11.84 1.72
CA VAL A 122 12.18 -12.12 2.88
C VAL A 122 11.66 -13.56 2.84
N PHE A 123 11.20 -14.06 1.69
CA PHE A 123 10.80 -15.45 1.57
C PHE A 123 11.93 -16.43 1.91
N ALA A 124 13.14 -16.21 1.39
CA ALA A 124 14.28 -17.07 1.68
C ALA A 124 14.60 -17.10 3.18
N PHE A 125 14.55 -15.93 3.82
CA PHE A 125 14.75 -15.77 5.25
C PHE A 125 13.68 -16.49 6.07
N GLU A 126 12.39 -16.31 5.73
CA GLU A 126 11.27 -16.94 6.43
C GLU A 126 11.29 -18.47 6.31
N HIS A 127 11.83 -19.01 5.22
CA HIS A 127 12.02 -20.47 5.03
C HIS A 127 13.35 -20.98 5.63
N GLY A 128 14.06 -20.15 6.42
CA GLY A 128 15.30 -20.53 7.08
C GLY A 128 16.41 -20.97 6.13
N ARG A 129 16.42 -20.50 4.88
CA ARG A 129 17.44 -20.87 3.90
C ARG A 129 18.75 -20.13 4.19
N ASP A 130 19.86 -20.70 3.74
CA ASP A 130 21.12 -19.96 3.76
C ASP A 130 20.99 -18.74 2.84
N MET A 131 21.30 -17.57 3.37
CA MET A 131 21.04 -16.28 2.73
C MET A 131 22.11 -15.95 1.67
N THR A 132 22.12 -16.74 0.60
CA THR A 132 22.95 -16.62 -0.60
C THR A 132 22.10 -16.29 -1.82
N LEU A 133 22.70 -15.67 -2.84
CA LEU A 133 22.02 -15.31 -4.09
C LEU A 133 21.34 -16.54 -4.75
N GLU A 134 22.01 -17.69 -4.77
CA GLU A 134 21.50 -18.93 -5.36
C GLU A 134 20.24 -19.44 -4.67
N ASN A 135 20.17 -19.32 -3.34
CA ASN A 135 19.01 -19.74 -2.56
C ASN A 135 17.86 -18.73 -2.60
N ILE A 136 18.14 -17.44 -2.80
CA ILE A 136 17.12 -16.38 -2.87
C ILE A 136 16.43 -16.35 -4.24
N ARG A 137 17.17 -16.49 -5.34
CA ARG A 137 16.66 -16.41 -6.73
C ARG A 137 15.37 -17.22 -7.00
N PRO A 138 15.21 -18.47 -6.54
CA PRO A 138 14.07 -19.32 -6.89
C PRO A 138 12.76 -18.89 -6.24
N PHE A 139 12.79 -18.04 -5.21
CA PHE A 139 11.58 -17.60 -4.53
C PHE A 139 10.69 -16.71 -5.40
N SER A 140 9.40 -16.67 -5.07
CA SER A 140 8.42 -15.87 -5.79
C SER A 140 8.57 -14.39 -5.47
N THR A 141 8.23 -13.53 -6.42
CA THR A 141 8.04 -12.09 -6.15
C THR A 141 6.65 -11.79 -5.59
N PHE A 142 5.79 -12.79 -5.34
CA PHE A 142 4.43 -12.60 -4.85
C PHE A 142 4.31 -12.96 -3.37
N HIS A 143 4.44 -11.97 -2.50
CA HIS A 143 4.43 -12.13 -1.05
C HIS A 143 3.08 -11.75 -0.42
N PRO A 144 2.44 -12.61 0.38
CA PRO A 144 1.10 -12.36 0.89
C PRO A 144 1.01 -11.27 1.97
N ARG A 145 2.13 -10.94 2.63
CA ARG A 145 2.21 -9.89 3.68
C ARG A 145 2.64 -8.52 3.13
N CYS A 146 2.67 -8.34 1.81
CA CYS A 146 3.10 -7.10 1.18
C CYS A 146 2.12 -5.93 1.40
N GLY A 147 2.64 -4.71 1.57
CA GLY A 147 1.87 -3.47 1.66
C GLY A 147 1.01 -3.15 0.42
N THR A 148 1.33 -3.67 -0.76
CA THR A 148 0.45 -3.56 -1.93
C THR A 148 -0.83 -4.39 -1.78
N SER A 149 -0.75 -5.54 -1.12
CA SER A 149 -1.93 -6.32 -0.74
C SER A 149 -2.78 -5.58 0.28
N PHE A 150 -2.15 -4.86 1.22
CA PHE A 150 -2.83 -3.97 2.16
C PHE A 150 -3.65 -2.88 1.44
N LEU A 151 -3.09 -2.22 0.41
CA LEU A 151 -3.84 -1.21 -0.36
C LEU A 151 -5.10 -1.78 -0.99
N PHE A 152 -5.01 -2.97 -1.59
CA PHE A 152 -6.17 -3.61 -2.22
C PHE A 152 -7.24 -4.04 -1.20
N VAL A 153 -6.81 -4.61 -0.07
CA VAL A 153 -7.70 -4.93 1.07
C VAL A 153 -8.39 -3.66 1.58
N THR A 154 -7.66 -2.55 1.68
CA THR A 154 -8.19 -1.25 2.11
C THR A 154 -9.23 -0.71 1.13
N LEU A 155 -9.04 -0.87 -0.18
CA LEU A 155 -10.03 -0.46 -1.18
C LEU A 155 -11.34 -1.25 -1.06
N ILE A 156 -11.27 -2.57 -0.84
CA ILE A 156 -12.46 -3.40 -0.59
C ILE A 156 -13.11 -3.01 0.74
N ASN A 157 -12.31 -2.84 1.79
CA ASN A 157 -12.79 -2.44 3.11
C ASN A 157 -13.52 -1.09 3.05
N ALA A 158 -13.03 -0.13 2.26
CA ALA A 158 -13.68 1.15 2.04
C ALA A 158 -15.10 0.98 1.48
N ILE A 159 -15.32 0.05 0.54
CA ILE A 159 -16.65 -0.21 -0.02
C ILE A 159 -17.61 -0.64 1.08
N ILE A 160 -17.20 -1.61 1.90
CA ILE A 160 -18.05 -2.18 2.96
C ILE A 160 -18.30 -1.13 4.04
N MET A 161 -17.25 -0.50 4.55
CA MET A 161 -17.33 0.49 5.63
C MET A 161 -18.20 1.68 5.23
N TYR A 162 -17.95 2.29 4.07
CA TYR A 162 -18.75 3.42 3.61
C TYR A 162 -20.19 3.01 3.26
N SER A 163 -20.42 1.79 2.78
CA SER A 163 -21.80 1.28 2.60
C SER A 163 -22.56 1.25 3.92
N VAL A 164 -21.93 0.77 4.99
CA VAL A 164 -22.56 0.70 6.32
C VAL A 164 -22.78 2.11 6.88
N ILE A 165 -21.75 2.96 6.87
CA ILE A 165 -21.82 4.33 7.39
C ILE A 165 -22.90 5.14 6.66
N ASP A 166 -22.89 5.12 5.32
CA ASP A 166 -23.88 5.85 4.53
C ASP A 166 -25.29 5.27 4.73
N SER A 167 -25.44 3.95 4.95
CA SER A 167 -26.74 3.35 5.27
C SER A 167 -27.31 3.91 6.58
N VAL A 168 -26.47 4.02 7.62
CA VAL A 168 -26.87 4.60 8.90
C VAL A 168 -27.26 6.07 8.72
N ILE A 169 -26.42 6.87 8.05
CA ILE A 169 -26.70 8.30 7.85
C ILE A 169 -27.98 8.49 7.05
N ILE A 170 -28.19 7.72 5.98
CA ILE A 170 -29.40 7.81 5.15
C ILE A 170 -30.65 7.43 5.94
N ALA A 171 -30.56 6.45 6.85
CA ALA A 171 -31.67 6.05 7.69
C ALA A 171 -32.13 7.16 8.67
N PHE A 172 -31.20 7.97 9.19
CA PHE A 172 -31.51 9.02 10.17
C PHE A 172 -31.72 10.42 9.55
N TYR A 173 -30.99 10.76 8.48
CA TYR A 173 -30.92 12.11 7.92
C TYR A 173 -31.37 12.20 6.45
N GLY A 174 -31.71 11.06 5.82
CA GLY A 174 -32.12 11.01 4.42
C GLY A 174 -30.95 10.99 3.42
N PRO A 175 -31.24 11.07 2.11
CA PRO A 175 -30.24 10.89 1.06
C PRO A 175 -29.07 11.88 1.16
N MET A 176 -27.85 11.37 0.99
CA MET A 176 -26.64 12.18 1.07
C MET A 176 -26.26 12.76 -0.30
N SER A 177 -25.92 14.05 -0.33
CA SER A 177 -25.30 14.68 -1.50
C SER A 177 -23.84 14.23 -1.68
N LEU A 178 -23.27 14.47 -2.86
CA LEU A 178 -21.85 14.21 -3.14
C LEU A 178 -20.93 14.90 -2.11
N ALA A 179 -21.21 16.17 -1.80
CA ALA A 179 -20.44 16.93 -0.83
C ALA A 179 -20.52 16.33 0.58
N ALA A 180 -21.72 15.91 1.01
CA ALA A 180 -21.91 15.25 2.30
C ALA A 180 -21.11 13.94 2.39
N ARG A 181 -21.10 13.12 1.33
CA ARG A 181 -20.30 11.88 1.29
C ARG A 181 -18.80 12.18 1.38
N LEU A 182 -18.30 13.18 0.66
CA LEU A 182 -16.89 13.58 0.74
C LEU A 182 -16.50 14.04 2.16
N LEU A 183 -17.33 14.87 2.79
CA LEU A 183 -17.10 15.37 4.15
C LEU A 183 -17.11 14.25 5.20
N VAL A 184 -17.85 13.16 4.96
CA VAL A 184 -17.88 11.99 5.84
C VAL A 184 -16.74 11.01 5.52
N HIS A 185 -16.50 10.70 4.25
CA HIS A 185 -15.56 9.66 3.86
C HIS A 185 -14.10 10.08 4.08
N LEU A 186 -13.73 11.34 3.78
CA LEU A 186 -12.33 11.78 3.88
C LEU A 186 -11.77 11.69 5.32
N PRO A 187 -12.45 12.18 6.37
CA PRO A 187 -11.97 12.03 7.74
C PRO A 187 -11.93 10.58 8.23
N LEU A 188 -12.69 9.68 7.61
CA LEU A 188 -12.76 8.27 7.99
C LEU A 188 -11.71 7.39 7.30
N ILE A 189 -10.88 7.94 6.42
CA ILE A 189 -9.78 7.22 5.77
C ILE A 189 -8.87 6.50 6.79
N PRO A 190 -8.40 7.14 7.89
CA PRO A 190 -7.57 6.46 8.88
C PRO A 190 -8.27 5.24 9.50
N LEU A 191 -9.57 5.34 9.80
CA LEU A 191 -10.35 4.22 10.33
C LEU A 191 -10.42 3.07 9.32
N VAL A 192 -10.70 3.38 8.04
CA VAL A 192 -10.74 2.38 6.97
C VAL A 192 -9.39 1.69 6.80
N MET A 193 -8.28 2.43 6.90
CA MET A 193 -6.93 1.88 6.85
C MET A 193 -6.62 0.99 8.06
N GLY A 194 -6.97 1.42 9.27
CA GLY A 194 -6.76 0.65 10.50
C GLY A 194 -7.51 -0.69 10.47
N VAL A 195 -8.77 -0.68 10.04
CA VAL A 195 -9.54 -1.92 9.84
C VAL A 195 -8.94 -2.79 8.72
N GLY A 196 -8.53 -2.17 7.60
CA GLY A 196 -7.86 -2.88 6.50
C GLY A 196 -6.58 -3.59 6.94
N TYR A 197 -5.81 -2.98 7.85
CA TYR A 197 -4.56 -3.54 8.37
C TYR A 197 -4.85 -4.78 9.22
N GLU A 198 -5.83 -4.70 10.12
CA GLU A 198 -6.23 -5.83 10.96
C GLU A 198 -6.83 -6.98 10.12
N VAL A 199 -7.59 -6.66 9.07
CA VAL A 199 -8.06 -7.67 8.10
C VAL A 199 -6.88 -8.34 7.39
N LEU A 200 -5.87 -7.57 6.95
CA LEU A 200 -4.68 -8.15 6.34
C LEU A 200 -3.93 -9.05 7.34
N LYS A 201 -3.63 -8.56 8.56
CA LYS A 201 -2.94 -9.32 9.61
C LYS A 201 -3.68 -10.61 9.96
N TRP A 202 -5.02 -10.56 10.00
CA TRP A 202 -5.84 -11.75 10.24
C TRP A 202 -5.78 -12.74 9.07
N THR A 203 -5.96 -12.28 7.83
CA THR A 203 -5.91 -13.15 6.65
C THR A 203 -4.54 -13.77 6.44
N SER A 204 -3.45 -13.05 6.73
CA SER A 204 -2.08 -13.56 6.60
C SER A 204 -1.77 -14.68 7.61
N ARG A 205 -2.31 -14.59 8.84
CA ARG A 205 -2.15 -15.64 9.86
C ARG A 205 -2.92 -16.93 9.55
N HIS A 206 -3.97 -16.85 8.73
CA HIS A 206 -4.84 -17.98 8.43
C HIS A 206 -4.75 -18.44 6.97
N MET A 207 -3.64 -18.15 6.29
CA MET A 207 -3.45 -18.51 4.88
C MET A 207 -3.52 -20.00 4.58
N ASN A 208 -3.20 -20.85 5.55
CA ASN A 208 -3.27 -22.31 5.41
C ASN A 208 -4.72 -22.81 5.24
N ASN A 209 -5.72 -21.98 5.57
CA ASN A 209 -7.12 -22.29 5.31
C ASN A 209 -7.47 -21.93 3.85
N PRO A 210 -7.91 -22.88 3.01
CA PRO A 210 -8.17 -22.64 1.58
C PRO A 210 -9.19 -21.52 1.30
N ARG A 211 -10.18 -21.33 2.18
CA ARG A 211 -11.19 -20.27 2.03
C ARG A 211 -10.59 -18.89 2.27
N ILE A 212 -9.74 -18.76 3.29
CA ILE A 212 -9.09 -17.50 3.65
C ILE A 212 -7.95 -17.20 2.66
N GLY A 213 -7.18 -18.22 2.27
CA GLY A 213 -6.15 -18.10 1.23
C GLY A 213 -6.72 -17.68 -0.13
N TRP A 214 -8.01 -17.93 -0.42
CA TRP A 214 -8.65 -17.38 -1.61
C TRP A 214 -8.88 -15.86 -1.51
N MET A 215 -9.21 -15.35 -0.31
CA MET A 215 -9.44 -13.92 -0.08
C MET A 215 -8.17 -13.06 -0.22
N THR A 216 -6.98 -13.64 -0.09
CA THR A 216 -5.70 -12.92 -0.26
C THR A 216 -5.27 -12.83 -1.73
N LYS A 217 -5.86 -13.64 -2.63
CA LYS A 217 -5.51 -13.67 -4.06
C LYS A 217 -5.62 -12.32 -4.77
N PRO A 218 -6.66 -11.50 -4.53
CA PRO A 218 -6.75 -10.21 -5.21
C PRO A 218 -5.58 -9.28 -4.88
N GLY A 219 -5.08 -9.31 -3.63
CA GLY A 219 -3.86 -8.59 -3.23
C GLY A 219 -2.62 -9.12 -3.95
N LEU A 220 -2.48 -10.44 -4.07
CA LEU A 220 -1.39 -11.07 -4.82
C LEU A 220 -1.44 -10.75 -6.33
N TRP A 221 -2.64 -10.58 -6.91
CA TRP A 221 -2.77 -10.21 -8.32
C TRP A 221 -2.22 -8.82 -8.61
N LEU A 222 -2.32 -7.90 -7.66
CA LEU A 222 -1.74 -6.57 -7.79
C LEU A 222 -0.20 -6.61 -7.90
N GLN A 223 0.42 -7.62 -7.31
CA GLN A 223 1.87 -7.81 -7.36
C GLN A 223 2.36 -8.25 -8.74
N ARG A 224 1.47 -8.74 -9.62
CA ARG A 224 1.79 -8.93 -11.04
C ARG A 224 2.08 -7.62 -11.77
N ILE A 225 1.65 -6.48 -11.21
CA ILE A 225 1.94 -5.15 -11.74
C ILE A 225 3.05 -4.48 -10.93
N THR A 226 3.04 -4.66 -9.60
CA THR A 226 3.88 -3.92 -8.65
C THR A 226 5.17 -4.63 -8.23
N THR A 227 5.47 -5.80 -8.83
CA THR A 227 6.73 -6.51 -8.66
C THR A 227 7.24 -7.02 -10.01
N SER A 228 8.55 -7.08 -10.15
CA SER A 228 9.25 -7.60 -11.34
C SER A 228 10.41 -8.50 -10.92
N SER A 229 10.93 -9.32 -11.83
CA SER A 229 12.12 -10.12 -11.53
C SER A 229 13.33 -9.19 -11.33
N PRO A 230 14.03 -9.26 -10.18
CA PRO A 230 15.23 -8.47 -9.94
C PRO A 230 16.46 -9.07 -10.62
N ASP A 231 17.50 -8.23 -10.75
CA ASP A 231 18.89 -8.66 -10.99
C ASP A 231 19.60 -9.02 -9.68
N ASP A 232 20.85 -9.49 -9.79
CA ASP A 232 21.63 -9.95 -8.64
C ASP A 232 22.02 -8.82 -7.70
N ASP A 233 22.37 -7.66 -8.24
CA ASP A 233 22.74 -6.46 -7.46
C ASP A 233 21.57 -6.00 -6.60
N GLN A 234 20.34 -6.10 -7.12
CA GLN A 234 19.12 -5.79 -6.37
C GLN A 234 18.87 -6.80 -5.25
N ILE A 235 19.09 -8.09 -5.50
CA ILE A 235 18.98 -9.13 -4.45
C ILE A 235 20.05 -8.91 -3.38
N GLU A 236 21.28 -8.60 -3.76
CA GLU A 236 22.38 -8.31 -2.82
C GLU A 236 22.09 -7.06 -1.98
N CYS A 237 21.53 -6.01 -2.60
CA CYS A 237 21.07 -4.82 -1.89
C CYS A 237 19.97 -5.17 -0.87
N ALA A 238 18.94 -5.93 -1.27
CA ALA A 238 17.87 -6.37 -0.37
C ALA A 238 18.39 -7.24 0.79
N LEU A 239 19.31 -8.16 0.50
CA LEU A 239 19.99 -8.98 1.50
C LEU A 239 20.80 -8.14 2.48
N THR A 240 21.54 -7.16 1.98
CA THR A 240 22.34 -6.24 2.81
C THR A 240 21.42 -5.40 3.70
N ALA A 241 20.32 -4.89 3.16
CA ALA A 241 19.31 -4.16 3.93
C ALA A 241 18.71 -5.03 5.04
N LEU A 242 18.34 -6.28 4.74
CA LEU A 242 17.79 -7.21 5.73
C LEU A 242 18.80 -7.51 6.84
N ARG A 243 20.06 -7.80 6.48
CA ARG A 243 21.15 -8.04 7.46
C ARG A 243 21.36 -6.83 8.36
N THR A 244 21.37 -5.63 7.76
CA THR A 244 21.55 -4.37 8.51
C THR A 244 20.36 -4.10 9.44
N ALA A 245 19.15 -4.48 9.06
CA ALA A 245 17.96 -4.31 9.90
C ALA A 245 17.98 -5.19 11.16
N PHE A 246 18.54 -6.40 11.08
CA PHE A 246 18.68 -7.30 12.22
C PHE A 246 19.99 -7.10 13.00
N ASP A 247 21.02 -6.55 12.36
CA ASP A 247 22.33 -6.20 12.94
C ASP A 247 22.85 -7.30 13.90
N SER A 248 23.06 -6.96 15.18
CA SER A 248 23.54 -7.88 16.23
C SER A 248 22.62 -9.09 16.50
N GLU A 249 21.36 -9.07 16.06
CA GLU A 249 20.44 -10.19 16.20
C GLU A 249 20.46 -11.16 15.03
N TRP A 250 21.18 -10.88 13.94
CA TRP A 250 21.18 -11.69 12.72
C TRP A 250 21.41 -13.19 12.98
N GLU A 251 22.38 -13.53 13.84
CA GLU A 251 22.70 -14.92 14.18
C GLU A 251 21.55 -15.65 14.90
N LYS A 252 20.67 -14.92 15.61
CA LYS A 252 19.51 -15.51 16.28
C LYS A 252 18.51 -16.07 15.29
N TYR A 253 18.40 -15.45 14.11
CA TYR A 253 17.42 -15.74 13.08
C TYR A 253 17.98 -16.53 11.88
N THR A 254 19.30 -16.76 11.83
CA THR A 254 19.90 -17.50 10.72
C THR A 254 19.54 -18.99 10.81
N GLY A 255 19.06 -19.57 9.70
CA GLY A 255 18.82 -21.02 9.58
C GLY A 255 17.59 -21.57 10.30
N LYS A 256 16.67 -20.72 10.77
CA LYS A 256 15.39 -21.16 11.36
C LYS A 256 14.23 -20.61 10.54
N GLU A 257 13.12 -21.33 10.54
CA GLU A 257 11.89 -20.84 9.92
C GLU A 257 11.23 -19.78 10.80
N TYR A 258 10.82 -18.68 10.17
CA TYR A 258 10.12 -17.58 10.82
C TYR A 258 8.95 -17.14 9.96
N ILE A 259 7.86 -16.75 10.63
CA ILE A 259 6.85 -15.92 9.98
C ILE A 259 7.19 -14.50 10.40
N ALA A 260 7.67 -13.66 9.48
CA ALA A 260 7.86 -12.25 9.76
C ALA A 260 6.46 -11.65 10.02
N GLU A 261 6.10 -11.50 11.29
CA GLU A 261 4.90 -10.78 11.65
C GLU A 261 5.13 -9.29 11.37
N ALA A 262 4.21 -8.67 10.63
CA ALA A 262 4.26 -7.25 10.39
C ALA A 262 4.08 -6.51 11.72
N VAL A 263 5.20 -6.13 12.33
CA VAL A 263 5.35 -5.21 13.48
C VAL A 263 4.44 -5.55 14.67
N ASP A 264 5.03 -6.07 15.75
CA ASP A 264 4.38 -6.14 17.07
C ASP A 264 4.86 -5.02 18.01
#